data_AF-D3HMJ8-F1
#
_entry.id   AF-D3HMJ8-F1
#
_cell.length_a   1.000
_cell.length_b   1.000
_cell.length_c   1.000
_cell.angle_alpha   90.00
_cell.angle_beta   90.00
_cell.angle_gamma   90.00
#
_symmetry.space_group_name_H-M   'P 1'
#
loop_
_entity.id
_entity.type
_entity.pdbx_description
1 polymer ?
#
loop_
_entity_poly.entity_id
_entity_poly.type
_entity_poly.pdbx_seq_one_letter_code
_entity_poly.pdbx_strand_id
1 'polypeptide(L)'
;MKMFRQLSKEELENKIKAQNRDVTCECWAEFCVITPPYKNKQIQLSAPYVELKQLISEYFEKQNNSEFAELVRQKLGELAELCCLHAEYDARDLSSLKLRVAIDNPNNLPEPLVLGLIHFLIEEANSDQNNMKFDFKILIPEYFNIKEQFTLYFDKDTPIADLVNLTKKVENYLKREHHLPDNRKPSEKNRCYFNSFVSAFFDNNKLLRQYAKYPFFDIEFETFFKNHHDKVLEYIPLEAFDVVFYNIITSEDITLDIRSYSRLKTKERLIVQKEFNQLIADPQNYIQASINKIKVLEETKAREYASSIRA
;
A
#
# COMPACT_ATOMS: atom_id res chain seq x y z
N MET A 1 -27.35 20.89 10.41
CA MET A 1 -26.57 19.97 9.54
C MET A 1 -26.25 18.73 10.36
N LYS A 2 -26.66 17.53 9.92
CA LYS A 2 -26.38 16.27 10.64
C LYS A 2 -24.87 16.00 10.60
N MET A 3 -24.32 15.60 11.74
CA MET A 3 -22.90 15.23 11.85
C MET A 3 -22.72 13.76 11.48
N PHE A 4 -21.59 13.41 10.86
CA PHE A 4 -21.34 12.03 10.41
C PHE A 4 -21.45 11.01 11.55
N ARG A 5 -20.90 11.34 12.73
CA ARG A 5 -20.97 10.49 13.94
C ARG A 5 -22.39 10.18 14.44
N GLN A 6 -23.41 10.88 13.92
CA GLN A 6 -24.82 10.65 14.27
C GLN A 6 -25.48 9.62 13.35
N LEU A 7 -24.76 9.11 12.34
CA LEU A 7 -25.22 7.99 11.54
C LEU A 7 -25.07 6.68 12.31
N SER A 8 -26.04 5.78 12.17
CA SER A 8 -25.79 4.37 12.47
C SER A 8 -24.97 3.71 11.35
N LYS A 9 -24.37 2.55 11.64
CA LYS A 9 -23.72 1.70 10.63
C LYS A 9 -24.66 1.36 9.47
N GLU A 10 -25.91 1.02 9.76
CA GLU A 10 -26.94 0.70 8.76
C GLU A 10 -27.32 1.93 7.94
N GLU A 11 -27.45 3.11 8.56
CA GLU A 11 -27.70 4.36 7.83
C GLU A 11 -26.55 4.67 6.86
N LEU A 12 -25.29 4.48 7.29
CA LEU A 12 -24.12 4.67 6.43
C LEU A 12 -24.16 3.74 5.22
N GLU A 13 -24.33 2.43 5.45
CA GLU A 13 -24.38 1.42 4.38
C GLU A 13 -25.50 1.73 3.37
N ASN A 14 -26.70 2.04 3.86
CA ASN A 14 -27.83 2.38 3.01
C ASN A 14 -27.60 3.65 2.20
N LYS A 15 -26.96 4.67 2.78
CA LYS A 15 -26.62 5.92 2.07
C LYS A 15 -25.58 5.70 0.98
N ILE A 16 -24.56 4.87 1.24
CA ILE A 16 -23.54 4.50 0.24
C ILE A 16 -24.19 3.78 -0.95
N LYS A 17 -25.00 2.75 -0.67
CA LYS A 17 -25.72 1.97 -1.70
C LYS A 17 -26.73 2.82 -2.47
N ALA A 18 -27.36 3.81 -1.81
CA ALA A 18 -28.27 4.73 -2.47
C ALA A 18 -27.56 5.69 -3.43
N GLN A 19 -26.34 6.14 -3.10
CA GLN A 19 -25.53 7.00 -3.97
C GLN A 19 -24.97 6.23 -5.18
N ASN A 20 -24.59 4.96 -5.00
CA ASN A 20 -23.96 4.14 -6.04
C ASN A 20 -24.54 2.73 -6.00
N ARG A 21 -25.58 2.45 -6.81
CA ARG A 21 -26.33 1.18 -6.73
C ARG A 21 -25.51 -0.08 -7.02
N ASP A 22 -24.43 0.07 -7.79
CA ASP A 22 -23.57 -1.04 -8.20
C ASP A 22 -22.34 -1.21 -7.31
N VAL A 23 -22.20 -0.41 -6.25
CA VAL A 23 -21.10 -0.56 -5.29
C VAL A 23 -21.38 -1.72 -4.34
N THR A 24 -20.38 -2.55 -4.10
CA THR A 24 -20.43 -3.49 -2.97
C THR A 24 -20.02 -2.74 -1.72
N CYS A 25 -20.85 -2.78 -0.67
CA CYS A 25 -20.56 -2.20 0.63
C CYS A 25 -20.82 -3.24 1.71
N GLU A 26 -19.75 -3.65 2.39
CA GLU A 26 -19.77 -4.66 3.45
C GLU A 26 -19.28 -4.03 4.75
N CYS A 27 -20.18 -3.93 5.73
CA CYS A 27 -19.85 -3.30 7.00
C CYS A 27 -19.62 -4.33 8.10
N TRP A 28 -18.45 -4.29 8.73
CA TRP A 28 -18.05 -5.12 9.86
C TRP A 28 -18.16 -4.33 11.18
N ALA A 29 -17.52 -4.82 12.25
CA ALA A 29 -17.65 -4.21 13.57
C ALA A 29 -17.14 -2.76 13.61
N GLU A 30 -16.03 -2.46 12.94
CA GLU A 30 -15.33 -1.17 13.08
C GLU A 30 -15.29 -0.34 11.78
N PHE A 31 -15.57 -0.96 10.64
CA PHE A 31 -15.45 -0.30 9.33
C PHE A 31 -16.44 -0.85 8.30
N CYS A 32 -16.69 -0.05 7.27
CA CYS A 32 -17.31 -0.46 6.03
C CYS A 32 -16.25 -0.55 4.94
N VAL A 33 -16.20 -1.68 4.27
CA VAL A 33 -15.45 -1.91 3.05
C VAL A 33 -16.33 -1.52 1.87
N ILE A 34 -15.76 -0.78 0.93
CA ILE A 34 -16.41 -0.29 -0.28
C ILE A 34 -15.60 -0.76 -1.48
N THR A 35 -16.22 -1.58 -2.32
CA THR A 35 -15.65 -2.09 -3.57
C THR A 35 -16.44 -1.50 -4.75
N PRO A 36 -15.84 -0.55 -5.49
CA PRO A 36 -16.39 -0.02 -6.73
C PRO A 36 -16.58 -1.11 -7.80
N PRO A 37 -17.56 -0.96 -8.71
CA PRO A 37 -17.85 -1.96 -9.74
C PRO A 37 -16.79 -2.03 -10.87
N TYR A 38 -15.93 -1.02 -11.00
CA TYR A 38 -14.88 -0.92 -12.02
C TYR A 38 -15.37 -1.14 -13.45
N LYS A 39 -16.59 -0.66 -13.79
CA LYS A 39 -17.27 -0.98 -15.05
C LYS A 39 -16.36 -0.72 -16.25
N ASN A 40 -15.97 -1.80 -16.94
CA ASN A 40 -15.09 -1.81 -18.12
C ASN A 40 -13.68 -1.20 -17.94
N LYS A 41 -13.27 -0.93 -16.70
CA LYS A 41 -11.95 -0.34 -16.44
C LYS A 41 -10.87 -1.39 -16.64
N GLN A 42 -9.95 -1.14 -17.56
CA GLN A 42 -8.74 -1.94 -17.76
C GLN A 42 -7.51 -1.14 -17.39
N ILE A 43 -6.63 -1.74 -16.59
CA ILE A 43 -5.38 -1.10 -16.24
C ILE A 43 -4.39 -1.28 -17.40
N GLN A 44 -3.98 -0.21 -18.08
CA GLN A 44 -3.14 -0.23 -19.28
C GLN A 44 -1.75 -0.82 -19.03
N LEU A 45 -1.16 -0.56 -17.86
CA LEU A 45 0.12 -1.15 -17.45
C LEU A 45 0.07 -2.67 -17.29
N SER A 46 -1.11 -3.30 -17.32
CA SER A 46 -1.18 -4.76 -17.32
C SER A 46 -0.40 -5.36 -18.49
N ALA A 47 -0.46 -4.81 -19.71
CA ALA A 47 0.10 -5.40 -20.92
C ALA A 47 1.65 -5.43 -21.01
N PRO A 48 2.41 -4.35 -20.74
CA PRO A 48 3.88 -4.38 -20.77
C PRO A 48 4.51 -5.05 -19.53
N TYR A 49 3.72 -5.36 -18.50
CA TYR A 49 4.17 -6.01 -17.26
C TYR A 49 3.53 -7.40 -17.02
N VAL A 50 2.79 -7.99 -17.98
CA VAL A 50 2.15 -9.32 -17.81
C VAL A 50 3.16 -10.41 -17.48
N GLU A 51 4.30 -10.44 -18.19
CA GLU A 51 5.35 -11.44 -17.96
C GLU A 51 5.97 -11.29 -16.57
N LEU A 52 6.08 -10.04 -16.11
CA LEU A 52 6.56 -9.73 -14.77
C LEU A 52 5.57 -10.19 -13.69
N LYS A 53 4.28 -9.93 -13.90
CA LYS A 53 3.18 -10.35 -13.04
C LYS A 53 3.11 -11.86 -12.90
N GLN A 54 3.19 -12.59 -14.01
CA GLN A 54 3.14 -14.05 -14.00
C GLN A 54 4.34 -14.65 -13.27
N LEU A 55 5.55 -14.10 -13.47
CA LEU A 55 6.75 -14.58 -12.78
C LEU A 55 6.80 -14.20 -11.29
N ILE A 56 6.31 -13.01 -10.92
CA ILE A 56 6.19 -12.59 -9.52
C ILE A 56 5.15 -13.44 -8.79
N SER A 57 3.93 -13.55 -9.34
CA SER A 57 2.88 -14.41 -8.78
C SER A 57 3.32 -15.88 -8.71
N GLU A 58 3.96 -16.42 -9.75
CA GLU A 58 4.50 -17.79 -9.72
C GLU A 58 5.62 -17.95 -8.69
N TYR A 59 6.49 -16.96 -8.50
CA TYR A 59 7.51 -16.97 -7.45
C TYR A 59 6.87 -16.99 -6.06
N PHE A 60 5.92 -16.11 -5.77
CA PHE A 60 5.23 -16.04 -4.48
C PHE A 60 4.27 -17.22 -4.22
N GLU A 61 3.70 -17.82 -5.26
CA GLU A 61 2.85 -19.02 -5.16
C GLU A 61 3.67 -20.29 -4.93
N LYS A 62 4.88 -20.39 -5.50
CA LYS A 62 5.80 -21.53 -5.31
C LYS A 62 6.52 -21.48 -3.95
N GLN A 63 6.52 -20.34 -3.27
CA GLN A 63 7.17 -20.08 -1.97
C GLN A 63 6.42 -20.64 -0.75
N ASN A 64 5.83 -21.84 -0.85
CA ASN A 64 5.45 -22.65 0.32
C ASN A 64 6.69 -23.21 1.07
N ASN A 65 7.83 -22.50 1.00
CA ASN A 65 9.15 -22.95 1.40
C ASN A 65 9.51 -22.43 2.80
N SER A 66 9.65 -23.34 3.76
CA SER A 66 9.76 -23.04 5.19
C SER A 66 11.03 -22.27 5.59
N GLU A 67 12.12 -22.37 4.82
CA GLU A 67 13.42 -21.78 5.17
C GLU A 67 13.63 -20.34 4.66
N PHE A 68 13.04 -19.96 3.53
CA PHE A 68 13.04 -18.57 3.08
C PHE A 68 12.12 -17.73 3.98
N ALA A 69 10.96 -18.27 4.34
CA ALA A 69 10.14 -17.73 5.40
C ALA A 69 10.94 -17.58 6.70
N GLU A 70 11.83 -18.52 7.02
CA GLU A 70 12.70 -18.42 8.19
C GLU A 70 13.79 -17.34 8.06
N LEU A 71 14.41 -17.12 6.89
CA LEU A 71 15.34 -16.00 6.68
C LEU A 71 14.63 -14.64 6.80
N VAL A 72 13.46 -14.52 6.18
CA VAL A 72 12.62 -13.33 6.26
C VAL A 72 12.14 -13.14 7.70
N ARG A 73 11.73 -14.21 8.40
CA ARG A 73 11.46 -14.18 9.85
C ARG A 73 12.72 -13.93 10.67
N GLN A 74 13.93 -14.30 10.29
CA GLN A 74 15.11 -13.97 11.10
C GLN A 74 15.46 -12.49 10.96
N LYS A 75 15.31 -11.94 9.75
CA LYS A 75 15.51 -10.51 9.49
C LYS A 75 14.36 -9.63 9.98
N LEU A 76 13.15 -10.18 10.06
CA LEU A 76 11.92 -9.46 10.43
C LEU A 76 11.27 -9.97 11.73
N GLY A 77 11.95 -10.83 12.49
CA GLY A 77 11.37 -11.79 13.46
C GLY A 77 10.73 -11.23 14.70
N GLU A 78 10.94 -9.95 14.94
CA GLU A 78 10.25 -9.20 15.97
C GLU A 78 9.65 -7.90 15.41
N LEU A 79 9.89 -7.58 14.13
CA LEU A 79 9.52 -6.32 13.47
C LEU A 79 8.07 -6.31 12.95
N ALA A 80 7.44 -7.48 12.80
CA ALA A 80 6.01 -7.52 12.55
C ALA A 80 5.29 -7.17 13.85
N GLU A 81 4.68 -5.98 13.93
CA GLU A 81 3.43 -5.89 14.69
C GLU A 81 2.48 -6.92 14.05
N LEU A 82 2.51 -8.15 14.57
CA LEU A 82 1.56 -9.20 14.23
C LEU A 82 0.20 -8.70 14.70
N CYS A 83 -0.44 -7.88 13.87
CA CYS A 83 -1.82 -7.50 14.10
C CYS A 83 -2.66 -8.71 13.71
N CYS A 84 -3.17 -9.42 14.71
CA CYS A 84 -4.09 -10.55 14.57
C CYS A 84 -5.45 -10.18 13.94
N LEU A 85 -5.58 -9.00 13.34
CA LEU A 85 -6.81 -8.42 12.89
C LEU A 85 -6.77 -8.25 11.37
N HIS A 86 -7.52 -9.13 10.68
CA HIS A 86 -7.99 -9.01 9.30
C HIS A 86 -7.06 -9.48 8.17
N ALA A 87 -6.54 -10.71 8.31
CA ALA A 87 -5.87 -11.44 7.21
C ALA A 87 -6.76 -11.65 5.96
N GLU A 88 -8.08 -11.51 6.08
CA GLU A 88 -9.04 -11.85 5.01
C GLU A 88 -9.07 -10.85 3.84
N TYR A 89 -8.64 -9.60 4.03
CA TYR A 89 -8.60 -8.61 2.93
C TYR A 89 -7.23 -8.53 2.23
N ASP A 90 -6.15 -8.93 2.91
CA ASP A 90 -4.78 -9.04 2.36
C ASP A 90 -4.59 -10.29 1.47
N ALA A 91 -5.62 -11.13 1.32
CA ALA A 91 -5.63 -12.29 0.41
C ALA A 91 -5.93 -11.93 -1.06
N ARG A 92 -6.30 -10.66 -1.35
CA ARG A 92 -6.46 -10.17 -2.72
C ARG A 92 -5.09 -9.79 -3.29
N ASP A 93 -4.89 -9.99 -4.59
CA ASP A 93 -3.68 -9.63 -5.35
C ASP A 93 -3.53 -8.08 -5.49
N LEU A 94 -3.49 -7.38 -4.36
CA LEU A 94 -3.40 -5.92 -4.23
C LEU A 94 -1.97 -5.50 -3.89
N SER A 95 -1.65 -4.22 -4.12
CA SER A 95 -0.39 -3.60 -3.71
C SER A 95 -0.21 -3.61 -2.19
N SER A 96 1.02 -3.84 -1.72
CA SER A 96 1.37 -3.69 -0.29
C SER A 96 1.46 -2.23 0.15
N LEU A 97 1.67 -1.29 -0.78
CA LEU A 97 1.54 0.14 -0.51
C LEU A 97 0.06 0.52 -0.46
N LYS A 98 -0.35 1.14 0.65
CA LYS A 98 -1.72 1.62 0.89
C LYS A 98 -1.73 3.12 1.21
N LEU A 99 -2.83 3.78 0.92
CA LEU A 99 -3.05 5.17 1.36
C LEU A 99 -3.99 5.24 2.55
N ARG A 100 -3.76 6.19 3.44
CA ARG A 100 -4.68 6.58 4.52
C ARG A 100 -5.08 8.03 4.34
N VAL A 101 -6.38 8.30 4.50
CA VAL A 101 -6.90 9.66 4.61
C VAL A 101 -7.30 9.88 6.06
N ALA A 102 -6.72 10.92 6.66
CA ALA A 102 -7.01 11.35 8.01
C ALA A 102 -7.52 12.80 8.00
N ILE A 103 -8.50 13.09 8.85
CA ILE A 103 -9.04 14.44 9.04
C ILE A 103 -9.05 14.74 10.55
N ASP A 104 -8.51 15.90 10.94
CA ASP A 104 -8.50 16.37 12.32
C ASP A 104 -9.92 16.72 12.80
N ASN A 105 -10.14 16.55 14.11
CA ASN A 105 -11.44 16.76 14.77
C ASN A 105 -12.61 16.03 14.06
N PRO A 106 -12.47 14.72 13.77
CA PRO A 106 -13.43 13.96 12.96
C PRO A 106 -14.85 13.93 13.56
N ASN A 107 -14.98 14.11 14.87
CA ASN A 107 -16.26 14.19 15.59
C ASN A 107 -17.20 15.32 15.12
N ASN A 108 -16.63 16.36 14.51
CA ASN A 108 -17.38 17.54 14.07
C ASN A 108 -17.56 17.57 12.55
N LEU A 109 -17.25 16.47 11.84
CA LEU A 109 -17.41 16.46 10.40
C LEU A 109 -18.89 16.36 9.99
N PRO A 110 -19.35 17.23 9.08
CA PRO A 110 -20.67 17.13 8.52
C PRO A 110 -20.87 15.82 7.76
N GLU A 111 -22.05 15.21 7.89
CA GLU A 111 -22.42 14.03 7.09
C GLU A 111 -22.21 14.25 5.58
N PRO A 112 -22.64 15.38 4.97
CA PRO A 112 -22.47 15.60 3.53
C PRO A 112 -21.01 15.63 3.07
N LEU A 113 -20.09 16.08 3.93
CA LEU A 113 -18.66 16.12 3.60
C LEU A 113 -18.09 14.71 3.52
N VAL A 114 -18.39 13.86 4.52
CA VAL A 114 -17.85 12.49 4.57
C VAL A 114 -18.48 11.63 3.47
N LEU A 115 -19.80 11.70 3.27
CA LEU A 115 -20.47 11.00 2.17
C LEU A 115 -20.03 11.52 0.80
N GLY A 116 -19.75 12.82 0.68
CA GLY A 116 -19.20 13.41 -0.53
C GLY A 116 -17.81 12.87 -0.85
N LEU A 117 -16.93 12.71 0.16
CA LEU A 117 -15.63 12.09 -0.02
C LEU A 117 -15.75 10.62 -0.45
N ILE A 118 -16.67 9.86 0.15
CA ILE A 118 -16.95 8.47 -0.26
C ILE A 118 -17.35 8.42 -1.74
N HIS A 119 -18.29 9.26 -2.15
CA HIS A 119 -18.73 9.33 -3.54
C HIS A 119 -17.57 9.73 -4.47
N PHE A 120 -16.80 10.76 -4.11
CA PHE A 120 -15.61 11.18 -4.85
C PHE A 120 -14.61 10.03 -5.05
N LEU A 121 -14.33 9.25 -4.01
CA LEU A 121 -13.42 8.09 -4.11
C LEU A 121 -13.98 7.00 -5.01
N ILE A 122 -15.29 6.73 -4.98
CA ILE A 122 -15.95 5.78 -5.90
C ILE A 122 -15.82 6.26 -7.36
N GLU A 123 -16.04 7.55 -7.62
CA GLU A 123 -15.90 8.12 -8.96
C GLU A 123 -14.45 8.04 -9.46
N GLU A 124 -13.46 8.39 -8.63
CA GLU A 124 -12.05 8.26 -8.99
C GLU A 124 -11.64 6.80 -9.27
N ALA A 125 -12.14 5.85 -8.47
CA ALA A 125 -11.88 4.43 -8.70
C ALA A 125 -12.49 3.92 -10.01
N ASN A 126 -13.62 4.48 -10.46
CA ASN A 126 -14.28 4.11 -11.71
C ASN A 126 -13.86 4.96 -12.92
N SER A 127 -13.18 6.09 -12.71
CA SER A 127 -12.88 7.06 -13.78
C SER A 127 -11.95 6.49 -14.85
N ASP A 128 -12.29 6.71 -16.12
CA ASP A 128 -11.45 6.36 -17.27
C ASP A 128 -10.28 7.35 -17.49
N GLN A 129 -10.20 8.41 -16.67
CA GLN A 129 -9.14 9.44 -16.76
C GLN A 129 -7.89 9.09 -15.94
N ASN A 130 -7.87 7.92 -15.31
CA ASN A 130 -6.73 7.44 -14.55
C ASN A 130 -6.60 5.92 -14.76
N ASN A 131 -5.42 5.40 -14.48
CA ASN A 131 -5.10 4.00 -14.67
C ASN A 131 -5.01 3.24 -13.33
N MET A 132 -5.93 3.54 -12.39
CA MET A 132 -5.95 2.93 -11.06
C MET A 132 -7.26 2.19 -10.77
N LYS A 133 -7.18 1.08 -10.04
CA LYS A 133 -8.32 0.48 -9.36
C LYS A 133 -7.99 0.41 -7.88
N PHE A 134 -8.97 0.75 -7.04
CA PHE A 134 -8.79 0.59 -5.61
C PHE A 134 -10.11 0.29 -4.93
N ASP A 135 -10.02 -0.54 -3.90
CA ASP A 135 -11.01 -0.68 -2.85
C ASP A 135 -10.68 0.32 -1.74
N PHE A 136 -11.64 0.62 -0.87
CA PHE A 136 -11.31 1.35 0.34
C PHE A 136 -12.22 0.96 1.50
N LYS A 137 -11.70 1.11 2.71
CA LYS A 137 -12.51 1.04 3.93
C LYS A 137 -12.65 2.40 4.56
N ILE A 138 -13.78 2.60 5.24
CA ILE A 138 -14.07 3.75 6.08
C ILE A 138 -14.44 3.26 7.48
N LEU A 139 -13.93 3.90 8.53
CA LEU A 139 -14.39 3.62 9.89
C LEU A 139 -15.90 3.91 10.01
N ILE A 140 -16.64 3.06 10.73
CA ILE A 140 -18.06 3.34 10.98
C ILE A 140 -18.20 4.57 11.91
N PRO A 141 -19.36 5.24 11.94
CA PRO A 141 -19.54 6.50 12.67
C PRO A 141 -19.12 6.47 14.14
N GLU A 142 -19.30 5.33 14.81
CA GLU A 142 -18.94 5.11 16.22
C GLU A 142 -17.43 5.16 16.48
N TYR A 143 -16.62 4.67 15.52
CA TYR A 143 -15.15 4.61 15.62
C TYR A 143 -14.46 5.72 14.82
N PHE A 144 -15.23 6.59 14.17
CA PHE A 144 -14.71 7.63 13.28
C PHE A 144 -13.85 8.68 14.00
N ASN A 145 -13.86 8.68 15.34
CA ASN A 145 -13.02 9.54 16.17
C ASN A 145 -11.54 9.13 16.20
N ILE A 146 -11.21 7.93 15.73
CA ILE A 146 -9.84 7.40 15.61
C ILE A 146 -9.17 8.06 14.39
N LYS A 147 -7.84 8.20 14.41
CA LYS A 147 -7.06 8.66 13.24
C LYS A 147 -7.22 7.67 12.07
N GLU A 148 -7.03 8.17 10.85
CA GLU A 148 -7.03 7.35 9.60
C GLU A 148 -8.39 6.75 9.29
N GLN A 149 -9.36 7.65 9.14
CA GLN A 149 -10.74 7.25 8.92
C GLN A 149 -10.95 6.48 7.62
N PHE A 150 -10.05 6.63 6.64
CA PHE A 150 -10.07 5.89 5.38
C PHE A 150 -8.76 5.14 5.17
N THR A 151 -8.84 3.93 4.62
CA THR A 151 -7.69 3.21 4.05
C THR A 151 -8.03 2.75 2.65
N LEU A 152 -7.19 3.08 1.67
CA LEU A 152 -7.36 2.74 0.26
C LEU A 152 -6.37 1.63 -0.10
N TYR A 153 -6.88 0.62 -0.81
CA TYR A 153 -6.17 -0.59 -1.22
C TYR A 153 -6.14 -0.65 -2.75
N PHE A 154 -4.95 -0.55 -3.32
CA PHE A 154 -4.78 -0.40 -4.77
C PHE A 154 -4.52 -1.74 -5.44
N ASP A 155 -5.01 -1.88 -6.66
CA ASP A 155 -4.53 -2.88 -7.60
C ASP A 155 -3.03 -2.68 -7.83
N LYS A 156 -2.28 -3.78 -7.84
CA LYS A 156 -0.82 -3.78 -7.94
C LYS A 156 -0.28 -3.18 -9.25
N ASP A 157 -1.09 -3.24 -10.31
CA ASP A 157 -0.77 -2.73 -11.64
C ASP A 157 -0.99 -1.20 -11.73
N THR A 158 -1.52 -0.58 -10.67
CA THR A 158 -1.72 0.88 -10.61
C THR A 158 -0.38 1.60 -10.80
N PRO A 159 -0.27 2.59 -11.71
CA PRO A 159 0.92 3.42 -11.81
C PRO A 159 1.14 4.25 -10.55
N ILE A 160 2.40 4.42 -10.15
CA ILE A 160 2.79 5.29 -9.04
C ILE A 160 2.30 6.73 -9.28
N ALA A 161 2.37 7.24 -10.51
CA ALA A 161 1.93 8.59 -10.84
C ALA A 161 0.43 8.82 -10.55
N ASP A 162 -0.42 7.84 -10.82
CA ASP A 162 -1.86 7.95 -10.58
C ASP A 162 -2.19 7.94 -9.09
N LEU A 163 -1.46 7.15 -8.30
CA LEU A 163 -1.56 7.20 -6.84
C LEU A 163 -1.19 8.60 -6.32
N VAL A 164 -0.09 9.18 -6.80
CA VAL A 164 0.33 10.55 -6.43
C VAL A 164 -0.74 11.56 -6.84
N ASN A 165 -1.30 11.46 -8.04
CA ASN A 165 -2.34 12.34 -8.53
C ASN A 165 -3.63 12.26 -7.70
N LEU A 166 -4.04 11.05 -7.28
CA LEU A 166 -5.16 10.88 -6.36
C LEU A 166 -4.92 11.63 -5.05
N THR A 167 -3.71 11.60 -4.49
CA THR A 167 -3.42 12.33 -3.24
C THR A 167 -3.62 13.83 -3.38
N LYS A 168 -3.26 14.42 -4.53
CA LYS A 168 -3.47 15.83 -4.86
C LYS A 168 -4.95 16.15 -5.01
N LYS A 169 -5.73 15.27 -5.64
CA LYS A 169 -7.18 15.45 -5.79
C LYS A 169 -7.92 15.35 -4.45
N VAL A 170 -7.55 14.41 -3.58
CA VAL A 170 -8.10 14.31 -2.21
C VAL A 170 -7.81 15.58 -1.41
N GLU A 171 -6.58 16.11 -1.49
CA GLU A 171 -6.25 17.39 -0.85
C GLU A 171 -7.09 18.53 -1.43
N ASN A 172 -7.27 18.60 -2.75
CA ASN A 172 -8.09 19.62 -3.39
C ASN A 172 -9.54 19.57 -2.90
N TYR A 173 -10.12 18.38 -2.85
CA TYR A 173 -11.47 18.14 -2.35
C TYR A 173 -11.61 18.65 -0.90
N LEU A 174 -10.73 18.20 0.00
CA LEU A 174 -10.84 18.53 1.43
C LEU A 174 -10.52 20.01 1.72
N LYS A 175 -9.46 20.54 1.11
CA LYS A 175 -8.93 21.87 1.42
C LYS A 175 -9.55 22.98 0.59
N ARG A 176 -9.68 22.80 -0.72
CA ARG A 176 -10.12 23.88 -1.62
C ARG A 176 -11.63 23.91 -1.78
N GLU A 177 -12.26 22.76 -1.95
CA GLU A 177 -13.70 22.67 -2.17
C GLU A 177 -14.49 22.71 -0.85
N HIS A 178 -13.92 22.15 0.22
CA HIS A 178 -14.58 22.07 1.53
C HIS A 178 -13.93 22.90 2.65
N HIS A 179 -12.90 23.69 2.33
CA HIS A 179 -12.25 24.64 3.25
C HIS A 179 -11.79 24.04 4.58
N LEU A 180 -11.42 22.75 4.61
CA LEU A 180 -10.84 22.17 5.81
C LEU A 180 -9.44 22.73 6.06
N PRO A 181 -9.10 23.06 7.32
CA PRO A 181 -7.75 23.45 7.68
C PRO A 181 -6.81 22.25 7.53
N ASP A 182 -5.52 22.54 7.35
CA ASP A 182 -4.50 21.50 7.41
C ASP A 182 -4.55 20.78 8.76
N ASN A 183 -4.47 19.46 8.74
CA ASN A 183 -4.33 18.68 9.96
C ASN A 183 -3.09 19.14 10.73
N ARG A 184 -3.15 19.07 12.06
CA ARG A 184 -1.96 19.23 12.89
C ARG A 184 -0.97 18.14 12.50
N LYS A 185 0.26 18.54 12.13
CA LYS A 185 1.32 17.63 11.70
C LYS A 185 1.36 16.42 12.64
N PRO A 186 1.11 15.20 12.14
CA PRO A 186 1.03 14.03 12.98
C PRO A 186 2.36 13.77 13.70
N SER A 187 2.24 13.27 14.94
CA SER A 187 3.36 12.89 15.81
C SER A 187 4.09 11.62 15.34
N GLU A 188 3.51 10.88 14.40
CA GLU A 188 4.07 9.63 13.90
C GLU A 188 5.17 9.92 12.88
N LYS A 189 6.42 9.90 13.37
CA LYS A 189 7.65 10.22 12.64
C LYS A 189 8.00 9.26 11.49
N ASN A 190 7.19 8.22 11.25
CA ASN A 190 7.58 7.08 10.42
C ASN A 190 6.54 6.76 9.34
N ARG A 191 6.00 7.78 8.67
CA ARG A 191 5.09 7.60 7.52
C ARG A 191 5.47 8.55 6.40
N CYS A 192 5.17 8.15 5.17
CA CYS A 192 5.30 9.01 4.00
C CYS A 192 4.05 9.89 3.88
N TYR A 193 4.16 11.18 4.17
CA TYR A 193 3.05 12.13 3.98
C TYR A 193 3.12 12.77 2.60
N PHE A 194 2.06 12.64 1.82
CA PHE A 194 1.92 13.37 0.55
C PHE A 194 1.43 14.80 0.78
N ASN A 195 0.53 14.97 1.75
CA ASN A 195 0.00 16.25 2.19
C ASN A 195 -0.52 16.12 3.64
N SER A 196 -1.23 17.13 4.15
CA SER A 196 -1.75 17.11 5.52
C SER A 196 -2.81 16.04 5.78
N PHE A 197 -3.51 15.57 4.75
CA PHE A 197 -4.62 14.62 4.87
C PHE A 197 -4.24 13.19 4.46
N VAL A 198 -3.32 13.04 3.50
CA VAL A 198 -2.99 11.77 2.87
C VAL A 198 -1.60 11.31 3.26
N SER A 199 -1.51 10.08 3.76
CA SER A 199 -0.25 9.39 4.04
C SER A 199 -0.21 8.01 3.37
N ALA A 200 0.97 7.56 3.01
CA ALA A 200 1.26 6.20 2.57
C ALA A 200 1.94 5.41 3.68
N PHE A 201 1.68 4.11 3.66
CA PHE A 201 2.32 3.13 4.50
C PHE A 201 2.35 1.77 3.79
N PHE A 202 3.33 0.96 4.13
CA PHE A 202 3.55 -0.37 3.56
C PHE A 202 3.42 -1.41 4.67
N ASP A 203 2.39 -2.23 4.56
CA ASP A 203 1.90 -3.03 5.68
C ASP A 203 1.62 -4.50 5.36
N ASN A 204 1.99 -4.96 4.15
CA ASN A 204 1.84 -6.34 3.77
C ASN A 204 3.20 -6.95 3.44
N ASN A 205 3.56 -8.01 4.17
CA ASN A 205 4.65 -8.88 3.77
C ASN A 205 4.08 -10.02 2.94
N LYS A 206 4.00 -9.79 1.62
CA LYS A 206 3.55 -10.82 0.67
C LYS A 206 4.40 -12.09 0.70
N LEU A 207 5.66 -12.01 1.13
CA LEU A 207 6.55 -13.18 1.24
C LEU A 207 6.12 -14.11 2.38
N LEU A 208 5.63 -13.55 3.48
CA LEU A 208 5.15 -14.33 4.63
C LEU A 208 3.63 -14.54 4.62
N ARG A 209 2.91 -13.90 3.69
CA ARG A 209 1.44 -13.79 3.70
C ARG A 209 0.93 -13.28 5.05
N GLN A 210 1.65 -12.32 5.61
CA GLN A 210 1.40 -11.76 6.93
C GLN A 210 1.30 -10.25 6.84
N TYR A 211 0.32 -9.70 7.56
CA TYR A 211 0.29 -8.29 7.88
C TYR A 211 1.49 -7.94 8.74
N ALA A 212 2.30 -6.99 8.30
CA ALA A 212 3.44 -6.49 9.04
C ALA A 212 3.79 -5.08 8.56
N LYS A 213 3.93 -4.15 9.50
CA LYS A 213 4.33 -2.76 9.20
C LYS A 213 5.83 -2.64 9.12
N TYR A 214 6.32 -1.86 8.16
CA TYR A 214 7.76 -1.60 7.98
C TYR A 214 8.07 -0.09 8.02
N PRO A 215 8.06 0.55 9.21
CA PRO A 215 8.17 2.00 9.32
C PRO A 215 9.49 2.56 8.76
N PHE A 216 10.57 1.76 8.76
CA PHE A 216 11.84 2.14 8.13
C PHE A 216 11.70 2.34 6.62
N PHE A 217 10.85 1.56 5.96
CA PHE A 217 10.64 1.61 4.52
C PHE A 217 9.70 2.77 4.16
N ASP A 218 8.70 3.03 5.01
CA ASP A 218 7.81 4.18 4.88
C ASP A 218 8.55 5.52 4.83
N ILE A 219 9.64 5.68 5.59
CA ILE A 219 10.49 6.88 5.56
C ILE A 219 11.24 7.01 4.23
N GLU A 220 11.65 5.89 3.64
CA GLU A 220 12.40 5.91 2.39
C GLU A 220 11.50 6.24 1.19
N PHE A 221 10.20 5.93 1.26
CA PHE A 221 9.21 6.45 0.30
C PHE A 221 9.12 7.97 0.30
N GLU A 222 9.16 8.61 1.48
CA GLU A 222 9.13 10.08 1.53
C GLU A 222 10.32 10.68 0.78
N THR A 223 11.48 10.04 0.86
CA THR A 223 12.68 10.45 0.12
C THR A 223 12.52 10.19 -1.38
N PHE A 224 12.00 9.02 -1.76
CA PHE A 224 11.70 8.67 -3.14
C PHE A 224 10.76 9.69 -3.82
N PHE A 225 9.60 9.95 -3.22
CA PHE A 225 8.59 10.86 -3.80
C PHE A 225 9.03 12.32 -3.84
N LYS A 226 10.01 12.73 -3.02
CA LYS A 226 10.62 14.07 -3.10
C LYS A 226 11.61 14.20 -4.26
N ASN A 227 12.27 13.11 -4.64
CA ASN A 227 13.39 13.13 -5.58
C ASN A 227 13.00 12.76 -7.02
N HIS A 228 11.83 12.17 -7.23
CA HIS A 228 11.40 11.69 -8.54
C HIS A 228 10.10 12.35 -8.99
N HIS A 229 10.06 12.79 -10.26
CA HIS A 229 8.94 13.53 -10.84
C HIS A 229 8.11 12.71 -11.82
N ASP A 230 6.84 13.13 -11.96
CA ASP A 230 5.67 12.36 -12.40
C ASP A 230 5.84 11.56 -13.72
N LYS A 231 6.63 12.01 -14.70
CA LYS A 231 6.69 11.35 -16.03
C LYS A 231 7.24 9.92 -16.03
N VAL A 232 8.25 9.62 -15.20
CA VAL A 232 8.79 8.25 -15.14
C VAL A 232 7.87 7.35 -14.31
N LEU A 233 7.18 7.93 -13.32
CA LEU A 233 6.28 7.23 -12.42
C LEU A 233 4.99 6.75 -13.11
N GLU A 234 4.66 7.28 -14.30
CA GLU A 234 3.54 6.84 -15.14
C GLU A 234 3.68 5.40 -15.63
N TYR A 235 4.92 4.91 -15.72
CA TYR A 235 5.21 3.59 -16.27
C TYR A 235 5.55 2.56 -15.19
N ILE A 236 5.63 2.95 -13.92
CA ILE A 236 6.06 2.05 -12.85
C ILE A 236 4.83 1.62 -12.03
N PRO A 237 4.49 0.32 -12.00
CA PRO A 237 3.40 -0.19 -11.19
C PRO A 237 3.75 -0.18 -9.70
N LEU A 238 2.74 -0.13 -8.82
CA LEU A 238 2.95 -0.20 -7.37
C LEU A 238 3.65 -1.49 -6.93
N GLU A 239 3.46 -2.60 -7.64
CA GLU A 239 4.15 -3.87 -7.37
C GLU A 239 5.68 -3.75 -7.44
N ALA A 240 6.23 -2.75 -8.15
CA ALA A 240 7.67 -2.51 -8.17
C ALA A 240 8.25 -2.20 -6.77
N PHE A 241 7.45 -1.62 -5.87
CA PHE A 241 7.87 -1.39 -4.49
C PHE A 241 7.97 -2.68 -3.68
N ASP A 242 7.17 -3.70 -4.00
CA ASP A 242 7.30 -5.03 -3.40
C ASP A 242 8.67 -5.66 -3.76
N VAL A 243 9.13 -5.45 -5.00
CA VAL A 243 10.44 -5.94 -5.46
C VAL A 243 11.59 -5.18 -4.80
N VAL A 244 11.49 -3.85 -4.69
CA VAL A 244 12.49 -3.05 -3.95
C VAL A 244 12.57 -3.53 -2.51
N PHE A 245 11.42 -3.69 -1.84
CA PHE A 245 11.36 -4.22 -0.48
C PHE A 245 12.05 -5.59 -0.39
N TYR A 246 11.78 -6.50 -1.33
CA TYR A 246 12.42 -7.81 -1.40
C TYR A 246 13.95 -7.71 -1.52
N ASN A 247 14.46 -6.85 -2.40
CA ASN A 247 15.91 -6.70 -2.59
C ASN A 247 16.59 -6.18 -1.34
N ILE A 248 15.92 -5.30 -0.59
CA ILE A 248 16.41 -4.77 0.67
C ILE A 248 16.48 -5.88 1.72
N ILE A 249 15.38 -6.59 1.96
CA ILE A 249 15.37 -7.63 3.00
C ILE A 249 16.33 -8.77 2.67
N THR A 250 16.54 -9.10 1.39
CA THR A 250 17.47 -10.18 0.98
C THR A 250 18.90 -9.71 0.77
N SER A 251 19.18 -8.42 0.95
CA SER A 251 20.53 -7.89 0.89
C SER A 251 21.36 -8.32 2.10
N GLU A 252 22.56 -8.84 1.87
CA GLU A 252 23.54 -9.12 2.92
C GLU A 252 24.12 -7.84 3.53
N ASP A 253 24.09 -6.74 2.77
CA ASP A 253 24.62 -5.43 3.17
C ASP A 253 23.70 -4.64 4.11
N ILE A 254 22.44 -5.08 4.29
CA ILE A 254 21.46 -4.45 5.16
C ILE A 254 21.26 -5.31 6.41
N THR A 255 21.63 -4.75 7.56
CA THR A 255 21.49 -5.36 8.86
C THR A 255 20.41 -4.60 9.60
N LEU A 256 19.13 -4.87 9.27
CA LEU A 256 17.95 -4.26 9.88
C LEU A 256 18.04 -4.40 11.41
N ASP A 257 18.55 -3.36 12.08
CA ASP A 257 18.83 -3.39 13.51
C ASP A 257 17.51 -3.28 14.27
N ILE A 258 17.15 -4.38 14.94
CA ILE A 258 15.90 -4.57 15.69
C ILE A 258 15.71 -3.48 16.75
N ARG A 259 16.77 -2.80 17.21
CA ARG A 259 16.64 -1.74 18.23
C ARG A 259 16.26 -0.37 17.66
N SER A 260 16.40 -0.16 16.35
CA SER A 260 16.11 1.12 15.69
C SER A 260 14.95 1.02 14.70
N TYR A 261 13.88 0.29 15.07
CA TYR A 261 12.57 0.06 14.40
C TYR A 261 12.09 1.07 13.34
N SER A 262 12.49 2.33 13.46
CA SER A 262 12.04 3.42 12.61
C SER A 262 13.06 3.90 11.58
N ARG A 263 14.36 3.58 11.69
CA ARG A 263 15.39 4.23 10.87
C ARG A 263 16.54 3.31 10.52
N LEU A 264 16.84 3.27 9.22
CA LEU A 264 18.05 2.69 8.66
C LEU A 264 19.27 3.56 8.98
N LYS A 265 20.45 2.93 9.10
CA LYS A 265 21.74 3.64 9.17
C LYS A 265 22.04 4.33 7.85
N THR A 266 22.86 5.38 7.85
CA THR A 266 23.18 6.15 6.63
C THR A 266 23.64 5.27 5.47
N LYS A 267 24.49 4.26 5.72
CA LYS A 267 24.95 3.30 4.70
C LYS A 267 23.77 2.51 4.10
N GLU A 268 22.84 2.06 4.93
CA GLU A 268 21.67 1.27 4.51
C GLU A 268 20.67 2.13 3.74
N ARG A 269 20.46 3.38 4.17
CA ARG A 269 19.65 4.36 3.43
C ARG A 269 20.18 4.58 2.03
N LEU A 270 21.50 4.70 1.86
CA LEU A 270 22.13 4.82 0.54
C LEU A 270 21.89 3.58 -0.33
N ILE A 271 21.86 2.38 0.26
CA ILE A 271 21.52 1.16 -0.47
C ILE A 271 20.06 1.20 -0.92
N VAL A 272 19.12 1.54 -0.04
CA VAL A 272 17.69 1.66 -0.39
C VAL A 272 17.47 2.69 -1.51
N GLN A 273 18.08 3.87 -1.40
CA GLN A 273 17.97 4.89 -2.43
C GLN A 273 18.64 4.47 -3.75
N LYS A 274 19.69 3.64 -3.70
CA LYS A 274 20.28 3.04 -4.91
C LYS A 274 19.31 2.09 -5.59
N GLU A 275 18.62 1.23 -4.84
CA GLU A 275 17.59 0.32 -5.37
C GLU A 275 16.47 1.11 -6.07
N PHE A 276 15.97 2.19 -5.43
CA PHE A 276 15.00 3.09 -6.05
C PHE A 276 15.54 3.74 -7.34
N ASN A 277 16.77 4.26 -7.32
CA ASN A 277 17.35 4.88 -8.51
C ASN A 277 17.53 3.88 -9.66
N GLN A 278 17.86 2.62 -9.36
CA GLN A 278 17.95 1.56 -10.36
C GLN A 278 16.57 1.23 -10.95
N LEU A 279 15.54 1.14 -10.10
CA LEU A 279 14.15 0.99 -10.54
C LEU A 279 13.74 2.13 -11.48
N ILE A 280 14.05 3.38 -11.15
CA ILE A 280 13.71 4.54 -11.99
C ILE A 280 14.49 4.54 -13.31
N ALA A 281 15.77 4.18 -13.28
CA ALA A 281 16.64 4.25 -14.46
C ALA A 281 16.24 3.25 -15.55
N ASP A 282 15.89 2.03 -15.14
CA ASP A 282 15.47 0.96 -16.05
C ASP A 282 14.55 -0.03 -15.32
N PRO A 283 13.24 0.27 -15.24
CA PRO A 283 12.30 -0.56 -14.48
C PRO A 283 12.28 -2.01 -14.94
N GLN A 284 12.35 -2.27 -16.24
CA GLN A 284 12.27 -3.62 -16.78
C GLN A 284 13.51 -4.44 -16.40
N ASN A 285 14.71 -3.90 -16.66
CA ASN A 285 15.95 -4.62 -16.35
C ASN A 285 16.18 -4.76 -14.84
N TYR A 286 15.81 -3.75 -14.03
CA TYR A 286 15.94 -3.81 -12.59
C TYR A 286 15.15 -5.00 -12.01
N ILE A 287 13.89 -5.13 -12.42
CA ILE A 287 13.05 -6.19 -11.92
C ILE A 287 13.53 -7.56 -12.46
N GLN A 288 13.88 -7.66 -13.74
CA GLN A 288 14.41 -8.90 -14.30
C GLN A 288 15.69 -9.37 -13.59
N ALA A 289 16.60 -8.45 -13.26
CA ALA A 289 17.80 -8.74 -12.50
C ALA A 289 17.47 -9.26 -11.08
N SER A 290 16.44 -8.69 -10.45
CA SER A 290 15.96 -9.10 -9.12
C SER A 290 15.40 -10.52 -9.16
N ILE A 291 14.60 -10.85 -10.20
CA ILE A 291 14.10 -12.19 -10.46
C ILE A 291 15.24 -13.19 -10.66
N ASN A 292 16.26 -12.84 -11.44
CA ASN A 292 17.39 -13.74 -11.66
C ASN A 292 18.20 -13.97 -10.38
N LYS A 293 18.41 -12.92 -9.59
CA LYS A 293 19.06 -13.01 -8.26
C LYS A 293 18.30 -13.96 -7.34
N ILE A 294 16.97 -13.84 -7.31
CA ILE A 294 16.08 -14.73 -6.59
C ILE A 294 16.27 -16.20 -7.00
N LYS A 295 16.16 -16.50 -8.30
CA LYS A 295 16.26 -17.87 -8.81
C LYS A 295 17.60 -18.51 -8.46
N VAL A 296 18.69 -17.74 -8.56
CA VAL A 296 20.03 -18.21 -8.19
C VAL A 296 20.12 -18.53 -6.70
N LEU A 297 19.52 -17.70 -5.83
CA LEU A 297 19.48 -17.96 -4.39
C LEU A 297 18.69 -19.24 -4.07
N GLU A 298 17.56 -19.47 -4.73
CA GLU A 298 16.77 -20.69 -4.59
C GLU A 298 17.56 -21.93 -5.01
N GLU A 299 18.20 -21.90 -6.19
CA GLU A 299 18.99 -23.02 -6.70
C GLU A 299 20.20 -23.34 -5.82
N THR A 300 20.89 -22.30 -5.33
CA THR A 300 22.08 -22.48 -4.49
C THR A 300 21.70 -23.18 -3.19
N LYS A 301 20.62 -22.73 -2.55
CA LYS A 301 20.13 -23.36 -1.30
C LYS A 301 19.58 -24.77 -1.51
N ALA A 302 18.86 -25.02 -2.62
CA ALA A 302 18.39 -26.36 -2.95
C ALA A 302 19.56 -27.35 -3.10
N ARG A 303 20.69 -26.91 -3.67
CA ARG A 303 21.91 -27.72 -3.79
C ARG A 303 22.58 -27.95 -2.43
N GLU A 304 22.63 -26.95 -1.57
CA GLU A 304 23.17 -27.08 -0.21
C GLU A 304 22.36 -28.08 0.62
N TYR A 305 21.03 -28.02 0.55
CA TYR A 305 20.13 -28.96 1.23
C TYR A 305 20.25 -30.39 0.67
N ALA A 306 20.29 -30.56 -0.65
CA ALA A 306 20.51 -31.88 -1.25
C ALA A 306 21.87 -32.48 -0.86
N SER A 307 22.86 -31.64 -0.56
CA SER A 307 24.19 -32.05 -0.09
C SER A 307 24.19 -32.40 1.40
N SER A 308 23.37 -31.74 2.23
CA SER A 308 23.27 -32.02 3.67
C SER A 308 22.48 -33.29 4.00
N ILE A 309 21.55 -33.73 3.14
CA ILE A 309 20.87 -35.03 3.28
C ILE A 309 21.77 -36.21 2.88
N ARG A 310 22.76 -35.97 2.02
CA ARG A 310 23.69 -37.00 1.53
C ARG A 310 24.93 -37.19 2.40
N ALA A 311 25.17 -36.27 3.35
CA ALA A 311 26.26 -36.31 4.32
C ALA A 311 25.81 -37.01 5.62
#